data_AF-A0A5P1E8Y9-F1
#
_entry.id   AF-A0A5P1E8Y9-F1
#
_cell.length_a   1.000
_cell.length_b   1.000
_cell.length_c   1.000
_cell.angle_alpha   90.00
_cell.angle_beta   90.00
_cell.angle_gamma   90.00
#
_symmetry.space_group_name_H-M   'P 1'
#
loop_
_entity.id
_entity.type
_entity.pdbx_description
1 polymer ?
#
loop_
_entity_poly.entity_id
_entity_poly.type
_entity_poly.pdbx_seq_one_letter_code
_entity_poly.pdbx_strand_id
1 'polypeptide(L)'
;MGGLWEEFLKIVYKETILVGHSLENDLLALKISHGLVIDTAILYQHPRGLNYKSALRVLSRRFLSRLIQVSGSGHDSVEDARAAMELALLKIKNGPDFGSPSFTRSKLVSILREKGKTCSLVDDIHIVKRYSDGSCNSVPVFSDEEALSRTIKEAKNENTNFIWTRFSALSAYYNTQAQDEEKLRCHLSQIISLLTCNGRSTNQDEKLGVTSPELKDILKCIDGRIKKLCKALPVNALLIVSTGHGDTAIVQRVRKMLNENKTTISRENTVKALEELQAKAEVGLCFAGVKH
;
A
#
# COMPACT_ATOMS: atom_id res chain seq x y z
N MET A 1 -32.34 -14.99 -35.64
CA MET A 1 -31.11 -14.85 -34.83
C MET A 1 -30.02 -15.74 -35.45
N GLY A 2 -29.26 -15.24 -36.43
CA GLY A 2 -28.27 -16.09 -37.15
C GLY A 2 -27.09 -15.36 -37.83
N GLY A 3 -27.16 -14.05 -38.10
CA GLY A 3 -26.14 -13.40 -38.94
C GLY A 3 -24.73 -13.29 -38.34
N LEU A 4 -24.61 -12.77 -37.12
CA LEU A 4 -23.30 -12.42 -36.55
C LEU A 4 -22.44 -13.66 -36.19
N TRP A 5 -23.09 -14.77 -35.85
CA TRP A 5 -22.42 -16.03 -35.54
C TRP A 5 -21.86 -16.70 -36.80
N GLU A 6 -22.63 -16.70 -37.89
CA GLU A 6 -22.19 -17.19 -39.18
C GLU A 6 -21.05 -16.35 -39.77
N GLU A 7 -21.05 -15.03 -39.54
CA GLU A 7 -19.96 -14.15 -39.93
C GLU A 7 -18.69 -14.40 -39.10
N PHE A 8 -18.82 -14.59 -37.79
CA PHE A 8 -17.69 -14.89 -36.92
C PHE A 8 -16.99 -16.20 -37.31
N LEU A 9 -17.75 -17.26 -37.60
CA LEU A 9 -17.18 -18.54 -38.06
C LEU A 9 -16.49 -18.46 -39.43
N LYS A 10 -16.83 -17.48 -40.28
CA LYS A 10 -16.15 -17.28 -41.57
C LYS A 10 -14.74 -16.72 -41.41
N ILE A 11 -14.45 -16.07 -40.28
CA ILE A 11 -13.17 -15.38 -40.03
C ILE A 11 -12.32 -16.05 -38.94
N VAL A 12 -12.94 -16.85 -38.06
CA VAL A 12 -12.24 -17.55 -36.97
C VAL A 12 -12.14 -19.04 -37.28
N TYR A 13 -10.94 -19.45 -37.70
CA TYR A 13 -10.56 -20.84 -37.89
C TYR A 13 -9.95 -21.42 -36.62
N LYS A 14 -9.75 -22.74 -36.59
CA LYS A 14 -9.14 -23.45 -35.46
C LYS A 14 -7.72 -22.95 -35.15
N GLU A 15 -7.00 -22.50 -36.16
CA GLU A 15 -5.63 -22.00 -36.09
C GLU A 15 -5.55 -20.50 -35.78
N THR A 16 -6.67 -19.77 -35.88
CA THR A 16 -6.71 -18.33 -35.58
C THR A 16 -6.45 -18.11 -34.09
N ILE A 17 -5.49 -17.27 -33.71
CA ILE A 17 -5.28 -16.94 -32.29
C ILE A 17 -6.22 -15.80 -31.91
N LEU A 18 -7.12 -16.04 -30.96
CA LEU A 18 -7.99 -14.98 -30.42
C LEU A 18 -7.25 -14.19 -29.35
N VAL A 19 -7.26 -12.87 -29.48
CA VAL A 19 -6.62 -11.96 -28.52
C VAL A 19 -7.69 -11.06 -27.91
N GLY A 20 -7.71 -10.94 -26.58
CA GLY A 20 -8.70 -10.12 -25.90
C GLY A 20 -8.44 -9.99 -24.40
N HIS A 21 -9.48 -9.61 -23.66
CA HIS A 21 -9.39 -9.38 -22.22
C HIS A 21 -10.56 -10.02 -21.49
N SER A 22 -10.29 -11.02 -20.64
CA SER A 22 -11.32 -11.84 -19.98
C SER A 22 -12.27 -12.50 -20.98
N LEU A 23 -11.69 -13.06 -22.04
CA LEU A 23 -12.40 -13.65 -23.19
C LEU A 23 -13.27 -14.83 -22.80
N GLU A 24 -13.11 -15.40 -21.59
CA GLU A 24 -14.01 -16.44 -21.13
C GLU A 24 -15.48 -16.00 -21.15
N ASN A 25 -15.76 -14.73 -20.85
CA ASN A 25 -17.13 -14.23 -20.81
C ASN A 25 -17.70 -14.08 -22.23
N ASP A 26 -16.89 -13.56 -23.16
CA ASP A 26 -17.27 -13.40 -24.56
C ASP A 26 -17.50 -14.77 -25.22
N LEU A 27 -16.59 -15.73 -25.02
CA LEU A 27 -16.70 -17.07 -25.57
C LEU A 27 -17.87 -17.84 -24.98
N LEU A 28 -18.18 -17.67 -23.68
CA LEU A 28 -19.37 -18.23 -23.05
C LEU A 28 -20.66 -17.63 -23.63
N ALA A 29 -20.72 -16.31 -23.82
CA ALA A 29 -21.87 -15.64 -24.42
C ALA A 29 -22.08 -16.08 -25.87
N LEU A 30 -20.98 -16.27 -26.61
CA LEU A 30 -21.02 -16.81 -27.96
C LEU A 30 -21.30 -18.32 -27.96
N LYS A 31 -21.05 -19.09 -26.89
CA LYS A 31 -21.11 -20.56 -26.88
C LYS A 31 -20.08 -21.21 -27.82
N ILE A 32 -18.88 -20.63 -27.86
CA ILE A 32 -17.74 -21.14 -28.66
C ILE A 32 -16.66 -21.66 -27.72
N SER A 33 -16.08 -22.81 -28.07
CA SER A 33 -14.86 -23.31 -27.43
C SER A 33 -13.71 -23.19 -28.40
N HIS A 34 -12.66 -22.45 -28.01
CA HIS A 34 -11.50 -22.21 -28.87
C HIS A 34 -10.20 -22.42 -28.10
N GLY A 35 -9.28 -23.19 -28.69
CA GLY A 35 -8.06 -23.64 -28.00
C GLY A 35 -6.89 -22.64 -28.04
N LEU A 36 -6.93 -21.68 -28.97
CA LEU A 36 -5.84 -20.73 -29.19
C LEU A 36 -6.27 -19.33 -28.76
N VAL A 37 -6.03 -19.01 -27.49
CA VAL A 37 -6.45 -17.75 -26.87
C VAL A 37 -5.27 -17.09 -26.14
N ILE A 38 -5.03 -15.81 -26.45
CA ILE A 38 -4.19 -14.91 -25.67
C ILE A 38 -5.10 -13.96 -24.89
N ASP A 39 -5.29 -14.26 -23.61
CA ASP A 39 -6.07 -13.42 -22.72
C ASP A 39 -5.16 -12.47 -21.92
N THR A 40 -5.29 -11.17 -22.17
CA THR A 40 -4.50 -10.14 -21.48
C THR A 40 -4.78 -10.05 -19.98
N ALA A 41 -5.96 -10.46 -19.51
CA ALA A 41 -6.28 -10.50 -18.09
C ALA A 41 -5.47 -11.56 -17.34
N ILE A 42 -5.05 -12.62 -18.05
CA ILE A 42 -4.19 -13.69 -17.54
C ILE A 42 -2.71 -13.36 -17.80
N LEU A 43 -2.40 -12.82 -18.98
CA LEU A 43 -1.06 -12.45 -19.42
C LEU A 43 -0.38 -11.42 -18.48
N TYR A 44 -1.19 -10.55 -17.87
CA TYR A 44 -0.78 -9.58 -16.86
C TYR A 44 -1.36 -9.94 -15.48
N GLN A 45 -0.61 -10.74 -14.72
CA GLN A 45 -1.04 -11.20 -13.41
C GLN A 45 -1.34 -10.04 -12.45
N HIS A 46 -2.43 -10.16 -11.71
CA HIS A 46 -2.83 -9.15 -10.74
C HIS A 46 -1.89 -9.16 -9.52
N PRO A 47 -1.52 -8.00 -8.95
CA PRO A 47 -0.63 -7.92 -7.78
C PRO A 47 -1.13 -8.64 -6.51
N ARG A 48 -2.44 -8.97 -6.45
CA ARG A 48 -3.06 -9.72 -5.34
C ARG A 48 -3.09 -11.23 -5.55
N GLY A 49 -2.45 -11.74 -6.61
CA GLY A 49 -2.38 -13.16 -6.93
C GLY A 49 -3.32 -13.59 -8.07
N LEU A 50 -3.24 -14.87 -8.43
CA LEU A 50 -3.83 -15.46 -9.65
C LEU A 50 -5.36 -15.46 -9.69
N ASN A 51 -6.03 -15.38 -8.54
CA ASN A 51 -7.50 -15.39 -8.46
C ASN A 51 -8.13 -14.03 -8.80
N TYR A 52 -7.32 -12.98 -9.01
CA TYR A 52 -7.80 -11.65 -9.34
C TYR A 52 -7.38 -11.28 -10.75
N LYS A 53 -8.29 -10.65 -11.51
CA LYS A 53 -8.02 -10.12 -12.84
C LYS A 53 -7.90 -8.59 -12.76
N SER A 54 -6.84 -8.04 -13.37
CA SER A 54 -6.72 -6.59 -13.52
C SER A 54 -7.67 -6.12 -14.61
N ALA A 55 -8.46 -5.08 -14.36
CA ALA A 55 -9.32 -4.51 -15.40
C ALA A 55 -8.49 -3.95 -16.57
N LEU A 56 -9.00 -4.09 -17.81
CA LEU A 56 -8.33 -3.61 -19.03
C LEU A 56 -7.91 -2.14 -18.93
N ARG A 57 -8.79 -1.26 -18.40
CA ARG A 57 -8.49 0.16 -18.19
C ARG A 57 -7.27 0.39 -17.29
N VAL A 58 -7.07 -0.46 -16.27
CA VAL A 58 -5.90 -0.39 -15.39
C VAL A 58 -4.64 -0.79 -16.14
N LEU A 59 -4.70 -1.87 -16.93
CA LEU A 59 -3.57 -2.35 -17.74
C LEU A 59 -3.20 -1.34 -18.84
N SER A 60 -4.18 -0.82 -19.57
CA SER A 60 -3.98 0.21 -20.61
C SER A 60 -3.34 1.47 -20.03
N ARG A 61 -3.84 1.96 -18.90
CA ARG A 61 -3.24 3.13 -18.22
C ARG A 61 -1.79 2.84 -17.80
N ARG A 62 -1.53 1.64 -17.27
CA ARG A 62 -0.22 1.28 -16.71
C ARG A 62 0.85 1.03 -17.76
N PHE A 63 0.53 0.30 -18.83
CA PHE A 63 1.50 -0.20 -19.78
C PHE A 63 1.47 0.52 -21.13
N LEU A 64 0.33 1.12 -21.50
CA LEU A 64 0.17 1.89 -22.75
C LEU A 64 0.07 3.40 -22.49
N SER A 65 0.08 3.83 -21.22
CA SER A 65 -0.12 5.24 -20.84
C SER A 65 -1.40 5.87 -21.43
N ARG A 66 -2.41 5.05 -21.71
CA ARG A 66 -3.68 5.46 -22.35
C ARG A 66 -4.86 5.21 -21.42
N LEU A 67 -5.68 6.24 -21.22
CA LEU A 67 -7.00 6.12 -20.62
C LEU A 67 -7.99 5.65 -21.68
N ILE A 68 -8.73 4.60 -21.36
CA ILE A 68 -9.83 4.04 -22.18
C ILE A 68 -11.10 4.04 -21.34
N GLN A 69 -12.27 3.89 -21.97
CA GLN A 69 -13.57 3.86 -21.28
C GLN A 69 -13.79 5.12 -20.41
N VAL A 70 -13.45 6.29 -20.95
CA VAL A 70 -13.54 7.59 -20.24
C VAL A 70 -14.94 8.19 -20.35
N SER A 71 -15.67 7.86 -21.41
CA SER A 71 -17.04 8.33 -21.64
C SER A 71 -18.05 7.58 -20.75
N GLY A 72 -18.98 8.32 -20.13
CA GLY A 72 -20.08 7.74 -19.35
C GLY A 72 -21.17 7.04 -20.18
N SER A 73 -21.03 7.02 -21.51
CA SER A 73 -22.02 6.49 -22.47
C SER A 73 -21.84 5.01 -22.80
N GLY A 74 -21.10 4.25 -21.99
CA GLY A 74 -20.79 2.83 -22.22
C GLY A 74 -19.38 2.61 -22.77
N HIS A 75 -19.03 1.33 -22.99
CA HIS A 75 -17.73 0.93 -23.49
C HIS A 75 -17.72 0.84 -25.03
N ASP A 76 -16.61 1.24 -25.63
CA ASP A 76 -16.35 1.04 -27.06
C ASP A 76 -15.59 -0.29 -27.26
N SER A 77 -16.24 -1.26 -27.89
CA SER A 77 -15.66 -2.58 -28.14
C SER A 77 -14.44 -2.53 -29.07
N VAL A 78 -14.36 -1.56 -29.98
CA VAL A 78 -13.21 -1.38 -30.87
C VAL A 78 -12.02 -0.82 -30.10
N GLU A 79 -12.26 0.14 -29.19
CA GLU A 79 -11.23 0.66 -28.27
C GLU A 79 -10.67 -0.46 -27.40
N ASP A 80 -11.55 -1.26 -26.79
CA ASP A 80 -11.17 -2.35 -25.89
C ASP A 80 -10.39 -3.45 -26.63
N ALA A 81 -10.84 -3.86 -27.82
CA ALA A 81 -10.13 -4.88 -28.61
C ALA A 81 -8.74 -4.40 -29.06
N ARG A 82 -8.62 -3.13 -29.45
CA ARG A 82 -7.33 -2.51 -29.79
C ARG A 82 -6.39 -2.45 -28.59
N ALA A 83 -6.89 -2.06 -27.42
CA ALA A 83 -6.11 -2.02 -26.19
C ALA A 83 -5.60 -3.41 -25.79
N ALA A 84 -6.45 -4.44 -25.86
CA ALA A 84 -6.05 -5.81 -25.59
C ALA A 84 -4.98 -6.30 -26.58
N MET A 85 -5.14 -6.02 -27.88
CA MET A 85 -4.15 -6.39 -28.89
C MET A 85 -2.79 -5.72 -28.65
N GLU A 86 -2.78 -4.41 -28.39
CA GLU A 86 -1.54 -3.67 -28.11
C GLU A 86 -0.83 -4.19 -26.84
N LEU A 87 -1.58 -4.52 -25.79
CA LEU A 87 -1.03 -5.13 -24.57
C LEU A 87 -0.38 -6.49 -24.83
N ALA A 88 -1.02 -7.33 -25.66
CA ALA A 88 -0.46 -8.64 -26.04
C ALA A 88 0.83 -8.47 -26.84
N LEU A 89 0.84 -7.60 -27.85
CA LEU A 89 2.02 -7.30 -28.66
C LEU A 89 3.16 -6.71 -27.82
N LEU A 90 2.83 -5.84 -26.86
CA LEU A 90 3.82 -5.24 -25.96
C LEU A 90 4.50 -6.30 -25.09
N LYS A 91 3.75 -7.28 -24.58
CA LYS A 91 4.30 -8.42 -23.82
C LYS A 91 5.21 -9.26 -24.71
N ILE A 92 4.76 -9.61 -25.91
CA ILE A 92 5.53 -10.42 -26.87
C ILE A 92 6.87 -9.73 -27.20
N LYS A 93 6.84 -8.42 -27.45
CA LYS A 93 8.02 -7.62 -27.77
C LYS A 93 9.05 -7.58 -26.64
N ASN A 94 8.61 -7.51 -25.38
CA ASN A 94 9.49 -7.35 -24.22
C ASN A 94 9.80 -8.65 -23.47
N GLY A 95 9.17 -9.77 -23.86
CA GLY A 95 9.39 -11.08 -23.28
C GLY A 95 8.41 -11.47 -22.16
N PRO A 96 8.45 -12.74 -21.70
CA PRO A 96 7.47 -13.32 -20.79
C PRO A 96 7.43 -12.65 -19.40
N ASP A 97 8.54 -12.07 -18.96
CA ASP A 97 8.65 -11.41 -17.66
C ASP A 97 8.09 -9.99 -17.65
N PHE A 98 7.87 -9.38 -18.81
CA PHE A 98 7.37 -8.01 -18.92
C PHE A 98 5.99 -7.86 -18.29
N GLY A 99 5.79 -6.92 -17.36
CA GLY A 99 4.48 -6.73 -16.73
C GLY A 99 3.97 -7.89 -15.87
N SER A 100 4.74 -8.98 -15.75
CA SER A 100 4.62 -9.89 -14.61
C SER A 100 4.91 -9.06 -13.36
N PRO A 101 4.24 -9.32 -12.22
CA PRO A 101 4.60 -8.69 -10.97
C PRO A 101 6.01 -9.15 -10.61
N SER A 102 7.03 -8.43 -11.11
CA SER A 102 8.38 -8.43 -10.55
C SER A 102 8.30 -7.69 -9.22
N PHE A 103 7.58 -8.33 -8.30
CA PHE A 103 7.64 -8.14 -6.88
C PHE A 103 7.94 -9.54 -6.37
N THR A 104 9.17 -10.00 -6.57
CA THR A 104 9.83 -10.68 -5.47
C THR A 104 9.83 -9.69 -4.31
N ARG A 105 8.73 -9.60 -3.56
CA ARG A 105 8.76 -9.13 -2.17
C ARG A 105 9.52 -10.20 -1.41
N SER A 106 10.81 -10.35 -1.70
CA SER A 106 11.72 -11.00 -0.78
C SER A 106 11.63 -10.14 0.47
N LYS A 107 11.26 -10.77 1.59
CA LYS A 107 11.17 -10.06 2.85
C LYS A 107 12.57 -9.53 3.16
N LEU A 108 12.66 -8.37 3.82
CA LEU A 108 13.96 -7.79 4.19
C LEU A 108 14.85 -8.84 4.89
N VAL A 109 14.26 -9.67 5.74
CA VAL A 109 14.93 -10.76 6.45
C VAL A 109 15.55 -11.81 5.51
N SER A 110 14.84 -12.18 4.44
CA SER A 110 15.34 -13.13 3.44
C SER A 110 16.53 -12.54 2.67
N ILE A 111 16.42 -11.26 2.28
CA ILE A 111 17.50 -10.55 1.58
C ILE A 111 18.74 -10.44 2.49
N LEU A 112 18.56 -10.11 3.76
CA LEU A 112 19.66 -10.06 4.73
C LEU A 112 20.34 -11.42 4.84
N ARG A 113 19.57 -12.51 4.93
CA ARG A 113 20.10 -13.87 4.99
C ARG A 113 20.88 -14.26 3.74
N GLU A 114 20.37 -13.94 2.55
CA GLU A 114 21.07 -14.14 1.28
C GLU A 114 22.43 -13.42 1.23
N LYS A 115 22.54 -12.29 1.93
CA LYS A 115 23.80 -11.55 2.10
C LYS A 115 24.63 -11.98 3.31
N GLY A 116 24.29 -13.12 3.93
CA GLY A 116 25.00 -13.67 5.08
C GLY A 116 24.83 -12.84 6.37
N LYS A 117 23.78 -12.03 6.47
CA LYS A 117 23.46 -11.23 7.66
C LYS A 117 22.32 -11.86 8.44
N THR A 118 22.51 -12.00 9.74
CA THR A 118 21.47 -12.45 10.67
C THR A 118 20.60 -11.27 11.10
N CYS A 119 19.31 -11.55 11.33
CA CYS A 119 18.33 -10.55 11.70
C CYS A 119 17.54 -11.00 12.92
N SER A 120 17.30 -10.09 13.87
CA SER A 120 16.33 -10.25 14.95
C SER A 120 15.18 -9.26 14.79
N LEU A 121 13.96 -9.77 14.64
CA LEU A 121 12.74 -8.99 14.49
C LEU A 121 11.98 -8.98 15.84
N VAL A 122 11.99 -7.83 16.52
CA VAL A 122 11.37 -7.62 17.84
C VAL A 122 10.17 -6.69 17.69
N ASP A 123 8.96 -7.23 17.52
CA ASP A 123 7.75 -6.43 17.30
C ASP A 123 6.49 -7.19 17.74
N ASP A 124 5.32 -6.60 17.57
CA ASP A 124 4.03 -7.23 17.78
C ASP A 124 3.89 -8.52 16.94
N ILE A 125 3.15 -9.49 17.47
CA ILE A 125 2.96 -10.82 16.86
C ILE A 125 2.42 -10.76 15.43
N HIS A 126 1.59 -9.77 15.08
CA HIS A 126 1.07 -9.62 13.72
C HIS A 126 2.15 -9.14 12.75
N ILE A 127 3.02 -8.22 13.19
CA ILE A 127 4.15 -7.74 12.39
C ILE A 127 5.17 -8.87 12.21
N VAL A 128 5.50 -9.57 13.29
CA VAL A 128 6.41 -10.71 13.27
C VAL A 128 5.90 -11.76 12.29
N LYS A 129 4.67 -12.26 12.43
CA LYS A 129 4.08 -13.26 11.51
C LYS A 129 4.07 -12.81 10.05
N ARG A 130 3.92 -11.51 9.80
CA ARG A 130 3.83 -10.96 8.44
C ARG A 130 5.20 -10.82 7.77
N TYR A 131 6.20 -10.36 8.53
CA TYR A 131 7.50 -9.95 7.96
C TYR A 131 8.67 -10.87 8.32
N SER A 132 8.51 -11.76 9.30
CA SER A 132 9.49 -12.82 9.55
C SER A 132 9.33 -13.98 8.59
N ASP A 133 10.38 -14.77 8.47
CA ASP A 133 10.38 -16.13 7.96
C ASP A 133 11.39 -16.94 8.79
N GLY A 134 11.65 -18.19 8.41
CA GLY A 134 12.63 -19.05 9.10
C GLY A 134 14.08 -18.56 9.06
N SER A 135 14.37 -17.44 8.38
CA SER A 135 15.71 -16.87 8.26
C SER A 135 16.08 -15.85 9.35
N CYS A 136 15.12 -15.38 10.16
CA CYS A 136 15.36 -14.43 11.25
C CYS A 136 14.86 -14.92 12.61
N ASN A 137 15.51 -14.44 13.67
CA ASN A 137 15.03 -14.62 15.04
C ASN A 137 13.77 -13.76 15.24
N SER A 138 12.66 -14.40 15.60
CA SER A 138 11.34 -13.76 15.71
C SER A 138 10.96 -13.63 17.18
N VAL A 139 10.91 -12.40 17.70
CA VAL A 139 10.66 -12.11 19.12
C VAL A 139 9.37 -11.30 19.26
N PRO A 140 8.21 -11.94 19.48
CA PRO A 140 6.97 -11.21 19.72
C PRO A 140 7.03 -10.47 21.06
N VAL A 141 6.54 -9.24 21.08
CA VAL A 141 6.46 -8.40 22.29
C VAL A 141 5.09 -7.72 22.41
N PHE A 142 4.68 -7.43 23.64
CA PHE A 142 3.34 -6.88 23.94
C PHE A 142 3.37 -5.49 24.57
N SER A 143 4.57 -4.95 24.84
CA SER A 143 4.75 -3.60 25.38
C SER A 143 6.06 -2.97 24.93
N ASP A 144 6.14 -1.65 25.01
CA ASP A 144 7.35 -0.90 24.62
C ASP A 144 8.53 -1.16 25.57
N GLU A 145 8.27 -1.46 26.85
CA GLU A 145 9.32 -1.85 27.80
C GLU A 145 9.85 -3.27 27.51
N GLU A 146 8.96 -4.20 27.14
CA GLU A 146 9.38 -5.52 26.68
C GLU A 146 10.19 -5.40 25.38
N ALA A 147 9.71 -4.62 24.40
CA ALA A 147 10.43 -4.34 23.16
C ALA A 147 11.85 -3.81 23.43
N LEU A 148 11.99 -2.84 24.34
CA LEU A 148 13.29 -2.29 24.73
C LEU A 148 14.19 -3.36 25.36
N SER A 149 13.70 -4.09 26.37
CA SER A 149 14.51 -5.08 27.09
C SER A 149 14.99 -6.23 26.18
N ARG A 150 14.12 -6.73 25.29
CA ARG A 150 14.45 -7.77 24.30
C ARG A 150 15.44 -7.27 23.27
N THR A 151 15.25 -6.04 22.77
CA THR A 151 16.18 -5.44 21.80
C THR A 151 17.56 -5.24 22.41
N ILE A 152 17.66 -4.78 23.66
CA ILE A 152 18.94 -4.66 24.38
C ILE A 152 19.61 -6.03 24.55
N LYS A 153 18.84 -7.09 24.81
CA LYS A 153 19.38 -8.46 24.90
C LYS A 153 19.95 -8.93 23.55
N GLU A 154 19.22 -8.69 22.46
CA GLU A 154 19.66 -9.04 21.11
C GLU A 154 20.85 -8.18 20.64
N ALA A 155 20.93 -6.91 21.07
CA ALA A 155 22.06 -6.03 20.74
C ALA A 155 23.39 -6.47 21.37
N LYS A 156 23.34 -7.26 22.44
CA LYS A 156 24.51 -7.87 23.08
C LYS A 156 24.91 -9.21 22.44
N ASN A 157 24.09 -9.74 21.54
CA ASN A 157 24.37 -11.00 20.86
C ASN A 157 25.31 -10.74 19.67
N GLU A 158 26.52 -11.28 19.73
CA GLU A 158 27.53 -11.13 18.67
C GLU A 158 27.09 -11.74 17.33
N ASN A 159 26.18 -12.71 17.37
CA ASN A 159 25.66 -13.37 16.18
C ASN A 159 24.52 -12.60 15.50
N THR A 160 24.13 -11.40 15.96
CA THR A 160 23.03 -10.61 15.39
C THR A 160 23.57 -9.39 14.65
N ASN A 161 23.35 -9.30 13.33
CA ASN A 161 23.85 -8.18 12.52
C ASN A 161 22.83 -7.05 12.32
N PHE A 162 21.54 -7.38 12.29
CA PHE A 162 20.46 -6.43 12.09
C PHE A 162 19.36 -6.66 13.13
N ILE A 163 18.88 -5.57 13.73
CA ILE A 163 17.80 -5.63 14.71
C ILE A 163 16.71 -4.66 14.30
N TRP A 164 15.48 -5.15 14.20
CA TRP A 164 14.30 -4.33 14.03
C TRP A 164 13.52 -4.29 15.33
N THR A 165 13.15 -3.09 15.77
CA THR A 165 12.21 -2.91 16.88
C THR A 165 11.31 -1.71 16.65
N ARG A 166 10.14 -1.72 17.28
CA ARG A 166 9.15 -0.65 17.20
C ARG A 166 8.58 -0.33 18.57
N PHE A 167 8.44 0.96 18.85
CA PHE A 167 7.66 1.44 19.99
C PHE A 167 6.26 1.85 19.51
N SER A 168 5.25 1.31 20.18
CA SER A 168 3.86 1.32 19.76
C SER A 168 3.04 2.46 20.40
N ALA A 169 3.52 3.09 21.48
CA ALA A 169 2.79 4.11 22.23
C ALA A 169 2.23 5.25 21.35
N LEU A 170 3.03 5.78 20.42
CA LEU A 170 2.59 6.85 19.53
C LEU A 170 1.50 6.38 18.56
N SER A 171 1.66 5.19 17.98
CA SER A 171 0.64 4.61 17.09
C SER A 171 -0.67 4.28 17.83
N ALA A 172 -0.57 3.83 19.08
CA ALA A 172 -1.73 3.58 19.94
C ALA A 172 -2.49 4.88 20.24
N TYR A 173 -1.77 5.96 20.55
CA TYR A 173 -2.37 7.28 20.77
C TYR A 173 -3.18 7.76 19.56
N TYR A 174 -2.59 7.74 18.36
CA TYR A 174 -3.30 8.16 17.14
C TYR A 174 -4.51 7.26 16.83
N ASN A 175 -4.39 5.94 17.03
CA ASN A 175 -5.52 5.03 16.87
C ASN A 175 -6.67 5.35 17.82
N THR A 176 -6.38 5.70 19.07
CA THR A 176 -7.41 6.10 20.05
C THR A 176 -8.07 7.42 19.64
N GLN A 177 -7.29 8.44 19.22
CA GLN A 177 -7.87 9.70 18.75
C GLN A 177 -8.74 9.52 17.51
N ALA A 178 -8.36 8.61 16.59
CA ALA A 178 -9.15 8.32 15.39
C ALA A 178 -10.47 7.57 15.69
N GLN A 179 -10.64 6.98 16.87
CA GLN A 179 -11.90 6.32 17.27
C GLN A 179 -12.94 7.32 17.80
N ASP A 180 -12.52 8.50 18.25
CA ASP A 180 -13.39 9.57 18.73
C ASP A 180 -14.13 10.22 17.54
N GLU A 181 -15.37 9.78 17.31
CA GLU A 181 -16.16 10.22 16.16
C GLU A 181 -16.47 11.71 16.18
N GLU A 182 -16.61 12.30 17.37
CA GLU A 182 -16.97 13.71 17.52
C GLU A 182 -15.76 14.61 17.19
N LYS A 183 -14.58 14.29 17.74
CA LYS A 183 -13.34 14.99 17.38
C LYS A 183 -13.00 14.82 15.91
N LEU A 184 -13.17 13.63 15.36
CA LEU A 184 -12.91 13.38 13.94
C LEU A 184 -13.83 14.21 13.05
N ARG A 185 -15.13 14.31 13.38
CA ARG A 185 -16.09 15.15 12.63
C ARG A 185 -15.71 16.63 12.70
N CYS A 186 -15.35 17.12 13.88
CA CYS A 186 -14.88 18.49 14.06
C CYS A 186 -13.60 18.77 13.28
N HIS A 187 -12.66 17.82 13.26
CA HIS A 187 -11.42 17.97 12.50
C HIS A 187 -11.67 17.98 10.99
N LEU A 188 -12.54 17.09 10.49
CA LEU A 188 -12.95 17.06 9.09
C LEU A 188 -13.69 18.33 8.68
N SER A 189 -14.61 18.85 9.51
CA SER A 189 -15.34 20.08 9.20
C SER A 189 -14.40 21.29 9.14
N GLN A 190 -13.39 21.34 10.00
CA GLN A 190 -12.33 22.37 9.96
C GLN A 190 -11.54 22.29 8.65
N ILE A 191 -11.07 21.10 8.25
CA ILE A 191 -10.32 20.92 7.00
C ILE A 191 -11.18 21.32 5.80
N ILE A 192 -12.45 20.88 5.76
CA ILE A 192 -13.37 21.22 4.67
C ILE A 192 -13.64 22.72 4.63
N SER A 193 -13.83 23.35 5.79
CA SER A 193 -13.99 24.80 5.91
C SER A 193 -12.78 25.54 5.34
N LEU A 194 -11.56 25.13 5.72
CA LEU A 194 -10.31 25.69 5.18
C LEU A 194 -10.19 25.52 3.66
N LEU A 195 -10.62 24.37 3.12
CA LEU A 195 -10.57 24.10 1.68
C LEU A 195 -11.67 24.82 0.88
N THR A 196 -12.79 25.20 1.52
CA THR A 196 -13.94 25.83 0.86
C THR A 196 -13.90 27.36 0.95
N CYS A 197 -13.33 27.89 2.03
CA CYS A 197 -13.17 29.33 2.21
C CYS A 197 -11.96 29.84 1.42
N ASN A 198 -12.19 30.26 0.16
CA ASN A 198 -11.25 31.11 -0.58
C ASN A 198 -11.14 32.49 0.10
N GLY A 199 -10.26 32.62 1.10
CA GLY A 199 -10.04 33.89 1.79
C GLY A 199 -8.81 33.83 2.67
N ARG A 200 -7.77 34.57 2.29
CA ARG A 200 -6.52 34.79 3.01
C ARG A 200 -6.71 34.86 4.53
N SER A 201 -6.15 33.89 5.25
CA SER A 201 -5.53 34.16 6.54
C SER A 201 -4.19 33.43 6.60
N THR A 202 -3.15 34.12 6.14
CA THR A 202 -1.75 33.71 6.21
C THR A 202 -1.19 33.69 7.65
N ASN A 203 -2.02 33.48 8.68
CA ASN A 203 -1.61 33.51 10.08
C ASN A 203 -2.41 32.50 10.95
N GLN A 204 -2.68 31.29 10.44
CA GLN A 204 -3.24 30.20 11.25
C GLN A 204 -2.47 28.87 11.16
N ASP A 205 -1.33 28.81 10.45
CA ASP A 205 -0.47 27.63 10.46
C ASP A 205 0.13 27.32 11.85
N GLU A 206 0.16 28.30 12.76
CA GLU A 206 0.70 28.15 14.12
C GLU A 206 -0.30 27.64 15.18
N LYS A 207 -1.60 27.48 14.87
CA LYS A 207 -2.60 27.01 15.85
C LYS A 207 -3.08 25.56 15.67
N LEU A 208 -2.45 24.79 14.79
CA LEU A 208 -2.76 23.36 14.60
C LEU A 208 -1.91 22.42 15.48
N GLY A 209 -1.06 22.99 16.35
CA GLY A 209 -0.09 22.26 17.16
C GLY A 209 -0.31 22.42 18.67
N VAL A 210 -1.54 22.27 19.18
CA VAL A 210 -1.69 22.03 20.63
C VAL A 210 -1.24 20.58 20.88
N THR A 211 0.06 20.39 21.07
CA THR A 211 0.60 19.11 21.52
C THR A 211 -0.03 18.82 22.87
N SER A 212 -0.92 17.84 22.92
CA SER A 212 -1.57 17.42 24.15
C SER A 212 -0.50 17.06 25.19
N PRO A 213 -0.73 17.31 26.49
CA PRO A 213 0.22 16.92 27.54
C PRO A 213 0.55 15.43 27.46
N GLU A 214 -0.45 14.59 27.14
CA GLU A 214 -0.31 13.17 26.88
C GLU A 214 0.67 12.86 25.73
N LEU A 215 0.54 13.52 24.58
CA LEU A 215 1.44 13.33 23.45
C LEU A 215 2.88 13.75 23.79
N LYS A 216 3.06 14.86 24.53
CA LYS A 216 4.39 15.29 24.99
C LYS A 216 5.04 14.24 25.89
N ASP A 217 4.28 13.62 26.77
CA ASP A 217 4.80 12.60 27.68
C ASP A 217 5.13 11.29 26.94
N ILE A 218 4.32 10.90 25.96
CA ILE A 218 4.64 9.77 25.06
C ILE A 218 5.96 10.02 24.32
N LEU A 219 6.14 11.20 23.74
CA LEU A 219 7.38 11.55 23.02
C LEU A 219 8.60 11.54 23.96
N LYS A 220 8.48 12.09 25.18
CA LYS A 220 9.54 12.00 26.20
C LYS A 220 9.90 10.56 26.55
N CYS A 221 8.90 9.68 26.69
CA CYS A 221 9.13 8.26 26.95
C CYS A 221 9.88 7.60 25.79
N ILE A 222 9.48 7.87 24.54
CA ILE A 222 10.16 7.35 23.33
C ILE A 222 11.61 7.82 23.30
N ASP A 223 11.88 9.11 23.53
CA ASP A 223 13.24 9.66 23.60
C ASP A 223 14.08 8.95 24.67
N GLY A 224 13.49 8.71 25.85
CA GLY A 224 14.12 7.96 26.93
C GLY A 224 14.51 6.54 26.52
N ARG A 225 13.63 5.85 25.79
CA ARG A 225 13.87 4.48 25.28
C ARG A 225 14.95 4.47 24.20
N ILE A 226 14.91 5.40 23.25
CA ILE A 226 15.94 5.55 22.21
C ILE A 226 17.31 5.81 22.86
N LYS A 227 17.39 6.73 23.84
CA LYS A 227 18.64 7.00 24.58
C LYS A 227 19.19 5.75 25.29
N LYS A 228 18.33 4.96 25.94
CA LYS A 228 18.73 3.69 26.56
C LYS A 228 19.24 2.70 25.53
N LEU A 229 18.58 2.60 24.37
CA LEU A 229 18.99 1.73 23.27
C LEU A 229 20.34 2.16 22.69
N CYS A 230 20.54 3.43 22.37
CA CYS A 230 21.82 3.97 21.89
C CYS A 230 22.98 3.62 22.84
N LYS A 231 22.77 3.75 24.16
CA LYS A 231 23.79 3.40 25.16
C LYS A 231 24.14 1.90 25.14
N ALA A 232 23.18 1.03 24.87
CA ALA A 232 23.36 -0.41 24.85
C ALA A 232 23.99 -0.96 23.55
N LEU A 233 23.89 -0.24 22.43
CA LEU A 233 24.47 -0.68 21.14
C LEU A 233 26.00 -0.78 21.19
N PRO A 234 26.64 -1.66 20.41
CA PRO A 234 28.09 -1.70 20.30
C PRO A 234 28.64 -0.47 19.56
N VAL A 235 29.94 -0.20 19.73
CA VAL A 235 30.66 0.83 18.96
C VAL A 235 30.61 0.49 17.47
N ASN A 236 30.53 1.50 16.62
CA ASN A 236 30.33 1.41 15.16
C ASN A 236 28.98 0.83 14.73
N ALA A 237 27.98 0.77 15.62
CA ALA A 237 26.61 0.42 15.23
C ALA A 237 25.91 1.59 14.54
N LEU A 238 25.27 1.33 13.40
CA LEU A 238 24.34 2.26 12.76
C LEU A 238 22.95 2.12 13.39
N LEU A 239 22.45 3.20 13.95
CA LEU A 239 21.06 3.32 14.41
C LEU A 239 20.25 4.13 13.40
N ILE A 240 19.13 3.56 12.95
CA ILE A 240 18.14 4.24 12.13
C ILE A 240 16.85 4.32 12.94
N VAL A 241 16.34 5.53 13.12
CA VAL A 241 15.05 5.81 13.75
C VAL A 241 14.13 6.40 12.70
N SER A 242 13.04 5.69 12.38
CA SER A 242 12.02 6.20 11.47
C SER A 242 10.68 6.26 12.19
N THR A 243 9.96 7.37 12.03
CA THR A 243 8.59 7.52 12.55
C THR A 243 7.56 6.80 11.68
N GLY A 244 7.95 6.32 10.49
CA GLY A 244 7.01 5.93 9.45
C GLY A 244 6.24 7.13 8.90
N HIS A 245 5.10 6.86 8.28
CA HIS A 245 4.12 7.86 7.86
C HIS A 245 3.43 8.43 9.12
N GLY A 246 3.06 9.72 9.12
CA GLY A 246 2.41 10.46 10.22
C GLY A 246 1.06 9.90 10.68
N ASP A 247 0.06 10.74 10.95
CA ASP A 247 -1.25 10.27 11.44
C ASP A 247 -2.06 9.57 10.33
N THR A 248 -1.72 8.31 10.09
CA THR A 248 -2.42 7.43 9.15
C THR A 248 -3.68 6.84 9.75
N ALA A 249 -3.89 6.93 11.07
CA ALA A 249 -5.05 6.38 11.75
C ALA A 249 -6.31 7.14 11.34
N ILE A 250 -6.24 8.47 11.32
CA ILE A 250 -7.32 9.32 10.81
C ILE A 250 -7.62 8.99 9.34
N VAL A 251 -6.60 8.90 8.48
CA VAL A 251 -6.76 8.57 7.05
C VAL A 251 -7.48 7.23 6.86
N GLN A 252 -7.06 6.19 7.60
CA GLN A 252 -7.70 4.88 7.55
C GLN A 252 -9.15 4.92 8.03
N ARG A 253 -9.44 5.67 9.09
CA ARG A 253 -10.79 5.83 9.62
C ARG A 253 -11.71 6.56 8.63
N VAL A 254 -11.25 7.64 8.01
CA VAL A 254 -12.02 8.40 7.01
C VAL A 254 -12.32 7.52 5.78
N ARG A 255 -11.33 6.74 5.31
CA ARG A 255 -11.55 5.75 4.25
C ARG A 255 -12.61 4.72 4.63
N LYS A 256 -12.60 4.24 5.88
CA LYS A 256 -13.63 3.32 6.38
C LYS A 256 -15.02 3.97 6.41
N MET A 257 -15.13 5.23 6.86
CA MET A 257 -16.39 5.98 6.86
C MET A 257 -16.97 6.18 5.45
N LEU A 258 -16.12 6.48 4.46
CA LEU A 258 -16.52 6.61 3.05
C LEU A 258 -17.01 5.30 2.44
N ASN A 259 -16.47 4.16 2.87
CA ASN A 259 -16.92 2.83 2.45
C ASN A 259 -18.24 2.43 3.12
N GLU A 260 -18.47 2.88 4.35
CA GLU A 260 -19.70 2.59 5.12
C GLU A 260 -20.86 3.57 4.83
N ASN A 261 -20.66 4.58 3.96
CA ASN A 261 -21.63 5.66 3.67
C ASN A 261 -22.17 6.40 4.91
N LYS A 262 -21.44 6.41 6.02
CA LYS A 262 -21.85 7.04 7.29
C LYS A 262 -21.55 8.55 7.37
N THR A 263 -21.35 9.22 6.24
CA THR A 263 -20.93 10.63 6.22
C THR A 263 -22.14 11.55 6.16
N THR A 264 -22.33 12.37 7.19
CA THR A 264 -23.31 13.48 7.22
C THR A 264 -22.93 14.62 6.24
N ILE A 265 -21.67 14.63 5.80
CA ILE A 265 -21.06 15.62 4.91
C ILE A 265 -21.06 15.09 3.48
N SER A 266 -21.13 16.00 2.48
CA SER A 266 -21.00 15.65 1.06
C SER A 266 -19.79 14.74 0.79
N ARG A 267 -20.03 13.67 0.02
CA ARG A 267 -19.02 12.68 -0.33
C ARG A 267 -17.83 13.32 -1.04
N GLU A 268 -18.08 14.29 -1.92
CA GLU A 268 -17.03 15.01 -2.66
C GLU A 268 -16.11 15.82 -1.73
N ASN A 269 -16.70 16.52 -0.75
CA ASN A 269 -15.93 17.30 0.22
C ASN A 269 -15.11 16.41 1.15
N THR A 270 -15.66 15.24 1.50
CA THR A 270 -14.95 14.25 2.32
C THR A 270 -13.78 13.62 1.56
N VAL A 271 -13.91 13.39 0.25
CA VAL A 271 -12.80 12.91 -0.59
C VAL A 271 -11.68 13.95 -0.70
N LYS A 272 -12.00 15.23 -0.91
CA LYS A 272 -10.99 16.30 -0.93
C LYS A 272 -10.25 16.43 0.41
N ALA A 273 -10.99 16.38 1.52
CA ALA A 273 -10.37 16.38 2.85
C ALA A 273 -9.48 15.15 3.09
N LEU A 274 -9.87 13.98 2.57
CA LEU A 274 -9.06 12.76 2.65
C LEU A 274 -7.74 12.89 1.87
N GLU A 275 -7.75 13.50 0.69
CA GLU A 275 -6.54 13.73 -0.11
C GLU A 275 -5.54 14.62 0.64
N GLU A 276 -6.03 15.70 1.26
CA GLU A 276 -5.20 16.60 2.09
C GLU A 276 -4.65 15.89 3.35
N LEU A 277 -5.49 15.13 4.05
CA LEU A 277 -5.07 14.34 5.20
C LEU A 277 -4.03 13.29 4.81
N GLN A 278 -4.20 12.65 3.66
CA GLN A 278 -3.25 11.68 3.14
C GLN A 278 -1.91 12.34 2.80
N ALA A 279 -1.92 13.50 2.13
CA ALA A 279 -0.71 14.24 1.82
C ALA A 279 0.08 14.62 3.09
N LYS A 280 -0.61 15.05 4.15
CA LYS A 280 0.00 15.36 5.44
C LYS A 280 0.51 14.11 6.17
N ALA A 281 -0.25 13.01 6.14
CA ALA A 281 0.11 11.78 6.79
C ALA A 281 1.23 11.02 6.07
N GLU A 282 1.44 11.23 4.76
CA GLU A 282 2.49 10.56 4.00
C GLU A 282 3.90 11.13 4.24
N VAL A 283 4.04 12.11 5.14
CA VAL A 283 5.33 12.64 5.57
C VAL A 283 5.84 11.86 6.79
N GLY A 284 7.10 11.43 6.72
CA GLY A 284 7.79 10.73 7.79
C GLY A 284 9.18 11.29 8.04
N LEU A 285 9.65 11.19 9.28
CA LEU A 285 11.01 11.55 9.65
C LEU A 285 11.86 10.29 9.72
N CYS A 286 13.10 10.40 9.24
CA CYS A 286 14.11 9.36 9.33
C CYS A 286 15.42 9.97 9.81
N PHE A 287 15.92 9.47 10.92
CA PHE A 287 17.19 9.86 11.52
C PHE A 287 18.14 8.68 11.46
N ALA A 288 19.38 8.91 11.07
CA ALA A 288 20.42 7.90 11.07
C ALA A 288 21.66 8.43 11.78
N GLY A 289 22.29 7.60 12.60
CA GLY A 289 23.51 7.96 13.33
C GLY A 289 24.35 6.73 13.61
N VAL A 290 25.67 6.89 13.53
CA VAL A 290 26.62 5.84 13.91
C VAL A 290 27.06 6.11 15.34
N LYS A 291 27.03 5.06 16.17
CA LYS A 291 27.60 5.14 17.52
C LYS A 291 29.12 5.10 17.40
N HIS A 292 29.77 6.17 17.84
CA HIS A 292 31.22 6.23 18.02
C HIS A 292 31.62 5.73 19.42
#